data_AF-A0A1H7EIN6-F1
#
_entry.id   AF-A0A1H7EIN6-F1
#
_cell.length_a   1.000
_cell.length_b   1.000
_cell.length_c   1.000
_cell.angle_alpha   90.00
_cell.angle_beta   90.00
_cell.angle_gamma   90.00
#
_symmetry.space_group_name_H-M   'P 1'
#
loop_
_entity.id
_entity.type
_entity.pdbx_description
1 polymer ?
#
loop_
_entity_poly.entity_id
_entity_poly.type
_entity_poly.pdbx_seq_one_letter_code
_entity_poly.pdbx_strand_id
1 'polypeptide(L)'
;MLHRGARVLRWALCIAVVLVGVRYCFEARGRSRADEYPDQWRTEISDVQGGAYTARSTVVHHGTILLRLYRTGDSTLLAERTYREHGVELLWTDDELIYDTADDSFLGGGIQLPPTRLDKLLAKLP
;
A
#
# COMPACT_ATOMS: atom_id res chain seq x y z
N MET A 1 2.90 -42.39 15.71
CA MET A 1 2.04 -41.36 15.06
C MET A 1 2.70 -39.97 14.93
N LEU A 2 3.75 -39.61 15.69
CA LEU A 2 4.41 -38.29 15.61
C LEU A 2 5.03 -37.92 14.23
N HIS A 3 5.53 -38.87 13.46
CA HIS A 3 6.24 -38.59 12.19
C HIS A 3 5.34 -38.18 11.01
N ARG A 4 4.02 -38.38 11.11
CA ARG A 4 3.07 -37.86 10.11
C ARG A 4 2.73 -36.39 10.38
N GLY A 5 2.56 -36.01 11.64
CA GLY A 5 2.25 -34.63 12.04
C GLY A 5 3.36 -33.64 11.68
N ALA A 6 4.63 -33.98 11.94
CA ALA A 6 5.76 -33.11 11.61
C ALA A 6 5.91 -32.87 10.10
N ARG A 7 5.60 -33.87 9.26
CA ARG A 7 5.61 -33.72 7.80
C ARG A 7 4.49 -32.83 7.30
N VAL A 8 3.28 -32.98 7.83
CA VAL A 8 2.13 -32.14 7.48
C VAL A 8 2.39 -30.68 7.89
N LEU A 9 2.91 -30.45 9.10
CA LEU A 9 3.26 -29.11 9.58
C LEU A 9 4.35 -28.47 8.70
N ARG A 10 5.37 -29.23 8.30
CA ARG A 10 6.42 -28.76 7.39
C ARG A 10 5.86 -28.36 6.03
N TRP A 11 4.98 -29.17 5.45
CA TRP A 11 4.34 -28.85 4.17
C TRP A 11 3.42 -27.63 4.27
N ALA A 12 2.64 -27.53 5.35
CA ALA A 12 1.81 -26.35 5.61
C ALA A 12 2.66 -25.08 5.72
N LEU A 13 3.80 -25.14 6.43
CA LEU A 13 4.74 -24.03 6.52
C LEU A 13 5.35 -23.68 5.15
N CYS A 14 5.78 -24.67 4.37
CA CYS A 14 6.30 -24.43 3.02
C CYS A 14 5.25 -23.79 2.11
N ILE A 15 4.00 -24.26 2.15
CA ILE A 15 2.90 -23.68 1.37
C ILE A 15 2.65 -22.24 1.81
N ALA A 16 2.61 -21.97 3.13
CA ALA A 16 2.44 -20.61 3.64
C ALA A 16 3.55 -19.66 3.15
N VAL A 17 4.82 -20.10 3.20
CA VAL A 17 5.96 -19.31 2.69
C VAL A 17 5.83 -19.05 1.19
N VAL A 18 5.44 -20.06 0.40
CA VAL A 18 5.23 -19.90 -1.04
C VAL A 18 4.08 -18.93 -1.33
N LEU A 19 2.96 -19.02 -0.61
CA LEU A 19 1.83 -18.11 -0.78
C LEU A 19 2.21 -16.66 -0.44
N VAL A 20 2.96 -16.44 0.64
CA VAL A 20 3.48 -15.11 1.00
C VAL A 20 4.44 -14.60 -0.09
N GLY A 21 5.37 -15.44 -0.56
CA GLY A 21 6.30 -15.07 -1.62
C GLY A 21 5.62 -14.75 -2.94
N VAL A 22 4.61 -15.52 -3.33
CA VAL A 22 3.80 -15.25 -4.54
C VAL A 22 3.06 -13.93 -4.40
N ARG A 23 2.41 -13.67 -3.26
CA ARG A 23 1.73 -12.39 -2.99
C ARG A 23 2.71 -11.21 -3.08
N TYR A 24 3.89 -11.35 -2.48
CA TYR A 24 4.95 -10.36 -2.55
C TYR A 24 5.41 -10.10 -4.00
N CYS A 25 5.60 -11.14 -4.81
CA CYS A 25 5.94 -10.99 -6.23
C CYS A 25 4.85 -10.26 -7.03
N PHE A 26 3.57 -10.47 -6.71
CA PHE A 26 2.46 -9.73 -7.34
C PHE A 26 2.50 -8.25 -6.97
N GLU A 27 2.77 -7.92 -5.70
CA GLU A 27 2.88 -6.55 -5.20
C GLU A 27 4.06 -5.80 -5.84
N ALA A 28 5.24 -6.41 -5.83
CA ALA A 28 6.44 -5.87 -6.46
C ALA A 28 6.26 -5.68 -7.98
N ARG A 29 5.58 -6.62 -8.65
CA ARG A 29 5.24 -6.49 -10.08
C ARG A 29 4.25 -5.35 -10.33
N GLY A 30 3.32 -5.12 -9.41
CA GLY A 30 2.43 -3.96 -9.43
C GLY A 30 3.24 -2.66 -9.42
N ARG A 31 4.10 -2.48 -8.41
CA ARG A 31 5.00 -1.32 -8.32
C ARG A 31 5.81 -1.08 -9.59
N SER A 32 6.45 -2.12 -10.11
CA SER A 32 7.26 -2.02 -11.34
C SER A 32 6.46 -1.58 -12.56
N ARG A 33 5.21 -2.04 -12.70
CA ARG A 33 4.33 -1.59 -13.79
C ARG A 33 3.86 -0.15 -13.61
N ALA A 34 3.58 0.25 -12.37
CA ALA A 34 3.20 1.63 -12.06
C ALA A 34 4.32 2.61 -12.45
N ASP A 35 5.59 2.22 -12.27
CA ASP A 35 6.75 3.02 -12.66
C ASP A 35 7.01 3.03 -14.18
N GLU A 36 6.55 1.99 -14.90
CA GLU A 36 6.64 1.91 -16.37
C GLU A 36 5.67 2.88 -17.07
N TYR A 37 4.55 3.24 -16.44
CA TYR A 37 3.52 4.12 -16.99
C TYR A 37 3.28 5.36 -16.13
N PRO A 38 4.22 6.33 -16.11
CA PRO A 38 4.12 7.53 -15.27
C PRO A 38 2.91 8.42 -15.59
N ASP A 39 2.38 8.37 -16.81
CA ASP A 39 1.24 9.20 -17.24
C ASP A 39 -0.10 8.74 -16.64
N GLN A 40 -0.18 7.54 -16.07
CA GLN A 40 -1.40 7.00 -15.45
C GLN A 40 -1.54 7.36 -13.98
N TRP A 41 -0.62 8.16 -13.43
CA TRP A 41 -0.69 8.61 -12.05
C TRP A 41 -1.61 9.82 -11.93
N ARG A 42 -2.69 9.66 -11.15
CA ARG A 42 -3.47 10.79 -10.66
C ARG A 42 -2.71 11.41 -9.49
N THR A 43 -2.53 12.72 -9.52
CA THR A 43 -1.87 13.47 -8.44
C THR A 43 -2.88 14.40 -7.77
N GLU A 44 -2.95 14.32 -6.45
CA GLU A 44 -3.75 15.23 -5.61
C GLU A 44 -2.86 15.85 -4.55
N ILE A 45 -2.97 17.16 -4.39
CA ILE A 45 -2.27 17.89 -3.34
C ILE A 45 -3.25 18.03 -2.18
N SER A 46 -2.75 17.83 -0.97
CA SER A 46 -3.52 18.02 0.25
C SER A 46 -4.11 19.44 0.29
N ASP A 47 -5.41 19.57 0.50
CA ASP A 47 -6.10 20.84 0.73
C ASP A 47 -5.94 21.33 2.18
N VAL A 48 -5.64 20.40 3.09
CA VAL A 48 -5.28 20.62 4.49
C VAL A 48 -3.77 20.78 4.71
N GLN A 49 -3.37 21.24 5.89
CA GLN A 49 -1.96 21.52 6.26
C GLN A 49 -1.18 22.39 5.24
N GLY A 50 -1.87 23.26 4.52
CA GLY A 50 -1.26 24.17 3.54
C GLY A 50 -0.63 23.47 2.33
N GLY A 51 -1.08 22.27 1.97
CA GLY A 51 -0.52 21.54 0.83
C GLY A 51 0.83 20.90 1.09
N ALA A 52 1.17 20.63 2.35
CA ALA A 52 2.44 20.01 2.75
C ALA A 52 2.62 18.58 2.22
N TYR A 53 1.54 17.92 1.78
CA TYR A 53 1.56 16.56 1.26
C TYR A 53 0.95 16.46 -0.14
N THR A 54 1.47 15.50 -0.92
CA THR A 54 0.99 15.17 -2.26
C THR A 54 0.72 13.67 -2.32
N ALA A 55 -0.51 13.27 -2.59
CA ALA A 55 -0.85 11.89 -2.89
C ALA A 55 -0.76 11.64 -4.40
N ARG A 56 -0.23 10.48 -4.79
CA ARG A 56 -0.33 9.97 -6.15
C ARG A 56 -0.95 8.59 -6.13
N SER A 57 -1.92 8.35 -6.99
CA SER A 57 -2.57 7.05 -7.14
C SER A 57 -2.57 6.58 -8.58
N THR A 58 -2.45 5.27 -8.79
CA THR A 58 -2.59 4.65 -10.12
C THR A 58 -3.19 3.26 -10.03
N VAL A 59 -3.90 2.84 -11.08
CA VAL A 59 -4.51 1.50 -11.14
C VAL A 59 -3.48 0.52 -11.68
N VAL A 60 -3.16 -0.52 -10.90
CA VAL A 60 -2.10 -1.48 -11.23
C VAL A 60 -2.65 -2.77 -11.83
N HIS A 61 -3.59 -3.44 -11.14
CA HIS A 61 -4.12 -4.72 -11.63
C HIS A 61 -5.47 -5.10 -11.00
N HIS A 62 -6.42 -5.60 -11.78
CA HIS A 62 -7.73 -6.09 -11.31
C HIS A 62 -8.47 -5.13 -10.35
N GLY A 63 -8.47 -3.83 -10.65
CA GLY A 63 -9.09 -2.82 -9.78
C GLY A 63 -8.31 -2.55 -8.49
N THR A 64 -7.05 -2.95 -8.42
CA THR A 64 -6.14 -2.59 -7.33
C THR A 64 -5.50 -1.24 -7.64
N ILE A 65 -5.57 -0.31 -6.70
CA ILE A 65 -4.97 1.01 -6.73
C ILE A 65 -3.72 1.00 -5.87
N LEU A 66 -2.62 1.52 -6.42
CA LEU A 66 -1.40 1.87 -5.70
C LEU A 66 -1.46 3.34 -5.33
N LEU A 67 -1.39 3.64 -4.04
CA LEU A 67 -1.36 4.99 -3.47
C LEU A 67 0.00 5.25 -2.83
N ARG A 68 0.66 6.31 -3.29
CA ARG A 68 1.94 6.81 -2.75
C ARG A 68 1.73 8.20 -2.18
N LEU A 69 2.11 8.38 -0.92
CA LEU A 69 2.09 9.67 -0.24
C LEU A 69 3.49 10.27 -0.23
N TYR A 70 3.62 11.49 -0.72
CA TYR A 70 4.86 12.27 -0.76
C TYR A 70 4.76 13.51 0.11
N ARG A 71 5.92 13.98 0.57
CA ARG A 71 6.07 15.35 1.05
C ARG A 71 6.14 16.31 -0.13
N THR A 72 5.31 17.35 -0.14
CA THR A 72 5.36 18.43 -1.14
C THR A 72 6.69 19.18 -1.00
N GLY A 73 7.35 19.46 -2.13
CA GLY A 73 8.67 20.11 -2.18
C GLY A 73 9.83 19.13 -2.35
N ASP A 74 10.01 18.20 -1.42
CA ASP A 74 11.17 17.29 -1.41
C ASP A 74 10.94 15.96 -2.16
N SER A 75 9.74 15.72 -2.70
CA SER A 75 9.35 14.48 -3.40
C SER A 75 9.67 13.19 -2.62
N THR A 76 9.80 13.29 -1.30
CA THR A 76 10.18 12.15 -0.46
C THR A 76 8.97 11.26 -0.25
N LEU A 77 9.08 9.98 -0.64
CA LEU A 77 8.06 8.97 -0.38
C LEU A 77 7.95 8.73 1.12
N LEU A 78 6.76 8.99 1.67
CA LEU A 78 6.48 8.91 3.09
C LEU A 78 5.71 7.64 3.46
N ALA A 79 4.76 7.25 2.62
CA ALA A 79 3.94 6.07 2.84
C ALA A 79 3.49 5.52 1.49
N GLU A 80 3.27 4.21 1.44
CA GLU A 80 2.69 3.55 0.29
C GLU A 80 1.65 2.53 0.74
N ARG A 81 0.54 2.47 0.00
CA ARG A 81 -0.60 1.57 0.23
C ARG A 81 -1.11 1.02 -1.07
N THR A 82 -1.59 -0.21 -1.00
CA THR A 82 -2.23 -0.90 -2.11
C THR A 82 -3.60 -1.35 -1.64
N TYR A 83 -4.67 -0.91 -2.29
CA TYR A 83 -6.05 -1.22 -1.92
C TYR A 83 -6.89 -1.52 -3.17
N ARG A 84 -8.07 -2.11 -3.00
CA ARG A 84 -8.99 -2.30 -4.14
C ARG A 84 -9.90 -1.09 -4.25
N GLU A 85 -10.17 -0.67 -5.48
CA GLU A 85 -11.08 0.42 -5.79
C GLU A 85 -12.49 0.07 -5.31
N HIS A 86 -12.85 0.56 -4.11
CA HIS A 86 -14.20 0.44 -3.54
C HIS A 86 -15.06 1.70 -3.79
N GLY A 87 -14.64 2.58 -4.72
CA GLY A 87 -15.41 3.76 -5.11
C GLY A 87 -15.36 4.93 -4.13
N VAL A 88 -14.35 4.98 -3.26
CA VAL A 88 -14.14 6.08 -2.31
C VAL A 88 -13.12 7.05 -2.90
N GLU A 89 -13.48 8.34 -2.97
CA GLU A 89 -12.55 9.42 -3.31
C GLU A 89 -11.57 9.65 -2.15
N LEU A 90 -10.34 10.05 -2.47
CA LEU A 90 -9.33 10.39 -1.47
C LEU A 90 -9.83 11.56 -0.61
N LEU A 91 -9.96 11.33 0.70
CA LEU A 91 -10.38 12.37 1.64
C LEU A 91 -9.20 12.76 2.52
N TRP A 92 -8.82 14.03 2.45
CA TRP A 92 -7.81 14.59 3.32
C TRP A 92 -8.44 15.14 4.59
N THR A 93 -7.81 14.85 5.73
CA THR A 93 -8.15 15.43 7.03
C THR A 93 -6.88 15.96 7.68
N ASP A 94 -7.02 16.79 8.72
CA ASP A 94 -5.86 17.38 9.41
C ASP A 94 -4.90 16.31 9.96
N ASP A 95 -5.39 15.13 10.31
CA ASP A 95 -4.60 14.07 10.94
C ASP A 95 -4.45 12.80 10.09
N GLU A 96 -5.14 12.67 8.95
CA GLU A 96 -5.18 11.43 8.16
C GLU A 96 -5.58 11.65 6.69
N LEU A 97 -5.01 10.85 5.78
CA LEU A 97 -5.48 10.66 4.41
C LEU A 97 -6.29 9.36 4.32
N ILE A 98 -7.60 9.47 4.13
CA ILE A 98 -8.52 8.34 4.04
C ILE A 98 -8.72 7.97 2.56
N TYR A 99 -8.57 6.68 2.23
CA TYR A 99 -8.66 6.17 0.86
C TYR A 99 -9.57 4.95 0.72
N ASP A 100 -9.86 4.22 1.79
CA ASP A 100 -10.79 3.09 1.79
C ASP A 100 -11.52 2.96 3.14
N THR A 101 -12.69 3.58 3.28
CA THR A 101 -13.48 3.52 4.52
C THR A 101 -14.05 2.13 4.83
N ALA A 102 -13.95 1.17 3.89
CA ALA A 102 -14.39 -0.20 4.08
C ALA A 102 -13.27 -1.16 4.50
N ASP A 103 -12.03 -0.68 4.65
CA ASP A 103 -10.89 -1.53 5.01
C ASP A 103 -10.80 -1.79 6.53
N ASP A 104 -11.19 -3.01 6.93
CA ASP A 104 -11.02 -3.55 8.28
C ASP A 104 -9.59 -4.10 8.54
N SER A 105 -8.63 -3.84 7.65
CA SER A 105 -7.25 -4.30 7.84
C SER A 105 -6.58 -3.64 9.06
N PHE A 106 -5.55 -4.30 9.59
CA PHE A 106 -4.77 -3.82 10.74
C PHE A 106 -4.16 -2.43 10.53
N LEU A 107 -3.93 -2.02 9.27
CA LEU A 107 -3.40 -0.71 8.92
C LEU A 107 -4.49 0.34 8.68
N GLY A 108 -5.75 -0.08 8.62
CA GLY A 108 -6.91 0.78 8.39
C GLY A 108 -7.01 1.32 6.96
N GLY A 109 -8.18 1.90 6.70
CA GLY A 109 -8.54 2.59 5.46
C GLY A 109 -7.86 3.92 5.17
N GLY A 110 -6.82 4.27 5.92
CA GLY A 110 -6.20 5.58 5.89
C GLY A 110 -4.71 5.58 6.22
N ILE A 111 -4.08 6.73 5.99
CA ILE A 111 -2.67 6.99 6.30
C ILE A 111 -2.62 8.17 7.26
N GLN A 112 -2.23 7.92 8.50
CA GLN A 112 -2.09 8.97 9.50
C GLN A 112 -1.03 10.01 9.07
N LEU A 113 -1.29 11.28 9.36
CA LEU A 113 -0.45 12.44 9.06
C LEU A 113 0.05 13.07 10.37
N PRO A 114 1.36 13.22 10.60
CA PRO A 114 2.46 12.71 9.77
C PRO A 114 2.56 11.18 9.82
N PRO A 115 2.97 10.53 8.72
CA PRO A 115 3.05 9.07 8.63
C PRO A 115 4.04 8.49 9.63
N THR A 116 3.66 7.33 10.18
CA THR A 116 4.43 6.68 11.23
C THR A 116 5.78 6.20 10.69
N ARG A 117 6.73 5.93 11.60
CA ARG A 117 8.03 5.37 11.20
C ARG A 117 7.88 4.00 10.51
N LEU A 118 6.85 3.25 10.89
CA LEU A 118 6.53 1.96 10.29
C LEU A 118 6.08 2.14 8.84
N ASP A 119 5.24 3.14 8.56
CA ASP A 119 4.79 3.45 7.19
C ASP A 119 5.94 3.85 6.28
N LYS A 120 6.88 4.65 6.79
CA LYS A 120 8.09 5.02 6.06
C LYS A 120 9.01 3.85 5.80
N LEU A 121 9.03 2.85 6.68
CA LEU A 121 9.82 1.64 6.48
C LEU A 121 9.15 0.73 5.44
N LEU A 122 7.83 0.53 5.56
CA LEU A 122 7.05 -0.25 4.60
C LEU A 122 7.08 0.37 3.19
N ALA A 123 7.07 1.69 3.07
CA ALA A 123 7.18 2.38 1.79
C ALA A 123 8.54 2.17 1.09
N LYS A 124 9.57 1.74 1.83
CA LYS A 124 10.88 1.40 1.28
C LYS A 124 11.01 -0.08 0.92
N LEU A 125 10.05 -0.90 1.36
CA LEU A 125 10.04 -2.32 1.07
C LEU A 125 9.33 -2.54 -0.28
N PRO A 126 9.90 -3.38 -1.17
CA PRO A 126 9.31 -3.68 -2.48
C PRO A 126 8.00 -4.45 -2.40
#